data_AF-A0A6A0AIQ2-F1
#
_entry.id   AF-A0A6A0AIQ2-F1
#
_cell.length_a   1.000
_cell.length_b   1.000
_cell.length_c   1.000
_cell.angle_alpha   90.00
_cell.angle_beta   90.00
_cell.angle_gamma   90.00
#
_symmetry.space_group_name_H-M   'P 1'
#
loop_
_entity.id
_entity.type
_entity.pdbx_description
1 polymer ?
#
loop_
_entity_poly.entity_id
_entity_poly.type
_entity_poly.pdbx_seq_one_letter_code
_entity_poly.pdbx_strand_id
1 'polypeptide(L)' 'VGVFSATLPPEALEITRKFMDKPVRILVKRDELTLEGIKQFYVNVTQEEWKLDTLCDLYETLAIT' A
#
# COMPACT_ATOMS: atom_id res chain seq x y z
N VAL A 1 -18.70 -4.07 17.77
CA VAL A 1 -18.05 -4.42 16.48
C VAL A 1 -16.81 -3.54 16.35
N GLY A 2 -15.67 -4.08 15.94
CA GLY A 2 -14.43 -3.32 15.72
C GLY A 2 -13.95 -3.48 14.28
N VAL A 3 -13.43 -2.41 13.68
CA VAL A 3 -12.92 -2.39 12.30
C VAL A 3 -11.46 -2.00 12.35
N PHE A 4 -10.61 -2.79 11.71
CA PHE A 4 -9.17 -2.56 11.64
C PHE A 4 -8.76 -2.55 10.17
N SER A 5 -8.06 -1.50 9.74
CA SER A 5 -7.51 -1.40 8.39
C SER A 5 -6.29 -0.48 8.39
N ALA A 6 -5.28 -0.83 7.59
CA ALA A 6 -4.11 0.02 7.36
C ALA A 6 -4.44 1.25 6.51
N THR A 7 -5.48 1.16 5.68
CA THR A 7 -5.98 2.26 4.86
C THR A 7 -7.49 2.42 5.06
N LEU A 8 -7.92 3.61 5.49
CA LEU A 8 -9.34 3.95 5.65
C LEU A 8 -9.67 5.15 4.75
N PRO A 9 -10.08 4.91 3.49
CA PRO A 9 -10.55 5.98 2.63
C PRO A 9 -11.86 6.58 3.18
N PRO A 10 -12.22 7.81 2.77
CA PRO A 10 -13.42 8.50 3.26
C PRO A 10 -14.70 7.67 3.11
N GLU A 11 -14.85 6.94 2.01
CA GLU A 11 -15.99 6.05 1.76
C GLU A 11 -16.12 4.96 2.82
N ALA A 12 -15.01 4.30 3.17
CA ALA A 12 -15.01 3.28 4.22
C ALA A 12 -15.40 3.87 5.58
N LEU A 13 -14.94 5.09 5.89
CA LEU A 13 -15.31 5.79 7.11
C LEU A 13 -16.81 6.09 7.18
N GLU A 14 -17.45 6.41 6.06
CA GLU A 14 -18.90 6.62 6.03
C GLU A 14 -19.68 5.33 6.30
N ILE A 15 -19.23 4.20 5.74
CA ILE A 15 -19.88 2.91 5.99
C ILE A 15 -19.77 2.59 7.49
N THR A 16 -18.59 2.78 8.11
CA THR A 16 -18.42 2.55 9.57
C THR A 16 -19.38 3.37 10.43
N ARG A 17 -19.76 4.59 10.00
CA ARG A 17 -20.74 5.42 10.73
C ARG A 17 -22.17 4.88 10.67
N LYS A 18 -22.52 4.09 9.64
CA LYS A 18 -23.88 3.55 9.47
C LYS A 18 -24.13 2.34 10.36
N PHE A 19 -23.10 1.54 10.64
CA PHE A 19 -23.25 0.30 11.41
C PHE A 19 -22.58 0.32 12.79
N MET A 20 -21.76 1.33 13.11
CA MET A 20 -21.16 1.50 14.44
C MET A 20 -21.82 2.65 15.20
N ASP A 21 -22.29 2.37 16.41
CA ASP A 21 -22.71 3.41 17.35
C ASP A 21 -21.50 3.96 18.11
N LYS A 22 -21.30 5.29 18.06
CA LYS A 22 -20.23 6.05 18.72
C LYS A 22 -18.85 5.35 18.77
N PRO A 23 -18.21 5.02 17.62
CA PRO A 23 -16.93 4.34 17.62
C PRO A 23 -15.78 5.28 18.04
N VAL A 24 -14.86 4.76 18.86
CA VAL A 24 -13.56 5.40 19.14
C VAL A 24 -12.69 5.31 17.88
N ARG A 25 -12.06 6.41 17.47
CA ARG A 25 -11.25 6.49 16.25
C ARG A 25 -9.79 6.68 16.59
N ILE A 26 -8.96 5.71 16.22
CA ILE A 26 -7.50 5.80 16.27
C ILE A 26 -7.03 5.86 14.81
N LEU A 27 -6.68 7.06 14.35
CA LEU A 27 -6.26 7.33 12.97
C LEU A 27 -4.80 7.76 12.97
N VAL A 28 -3.99 7.11 12.14
CA VAL A 28 -2.60 7.52 11.86
C VAL A 28 -2.61 8.39 10.60
N LYS A 29 -1.80 9.46 10.57
CA LYS A 29 -1.72 10.34 9.40
C LYS A 29 -1.06 9.60 8.22
N ARG A 30 -1.51 9.90 7.00
CA ARG A 30 -0.97 9.29 5.77
C ARG A 30 0.53 9.56 5.58
N ASP A 31 1.02 10.71 6.04
CA ASP A 31 2.42 11.11 5.87
C ASP A 31 3.38 10.28 6.74
N GLU A 32 2.88 9.68 7.83
CA GLU A 32 3.62 8.72 8.68
C GLU A 32 3.49 7.28 8.17
N LEU A 33 2.69 7.05 7.13
CA LEU A 33 2.46 5.72 6.57
C LEU A 33 3.53 5.32 5.53
N THR A 34 4.43 6.24 5.14
CA THR A 34 5.61 5.83 4.39
C THR A 34 6.40 4.91 5.29
N LEU A 35 6.35 3.62 4.99
CA LEU A 35 7.02 2.58 5.75
C LEU A 35 8.51 2.96 5.80
N GLU A 36 8.97 3.52 6.94
CA GLU A 36 10.33 4.07 7.08
C GLU A 36 11.43 3.02 6.80
N GLY A 37 11.06 1.74 6.72
CA GLY A 37 11.93 0.63 6.33
C GLY A 37 11.81 0.15 4.87
N ILE A 38 10.87 0.66 4.06
CA ILE A 38 10.67 0.18 2.68
C ILE A 38 11.11 1.26 1.68
N LYS A 39 12.21 0.95 0.98
CA LYS A 39 12.66 1.73 -0.17
C LYS A 39 11.74 1.44 -1.36
N GLN A 40 11.05 2.46 -1.84
CA GLN A 40 10.12 2.36 -2.98
C GLN A 40 10.80 2.92 -4.23
N PHE A 41 10.76 2.18 -5.33
CA PHE A 41 11.30 2.56 -6.63
C PHE A 41 10.26 2.29 -7.72
N TYR A 42 10.41 2.95 -8.86
CA TYR A 42 9.65 2.63 -10.07
C TYR A 42 10.59 2.49 -11.25
N VAL A 43 10.23 1.63 -12.20
CA VAL A 43 10.94 1.48 -13.47
C VAL A 43 9.98 1.83 -14.59
N ASN A 44 10.36 2.82 -15.41
CA ASN A 44 9.54 3.22 -16.56
C ASN A 44 9.85 2.31 -17.76
N VAL A 45 8.88 1.48 -18.14
CA VAL A 45 8.94 0.67 -19.36
C VAL A 45 8.11 1.32 -20.46
N THR A 46 8.69 1.50 -21.64
CA THR A 46 7.97 2.13 -22.77
C THR A 46 6.94 1.19 -23.40
N GLN A 47 7.19 -0.13 -23.34
CA GLN A 47 6.32 -1.16 -23.90
C GLN A 47 6.02 -2.23 -22.84
N GLU A 48 4.80 -2.78 -22.88
CA GLU A 48 4.34 -3.79 -21.89
C GLU A 48 5.20 -5.06 -21.93
N GLU A 49 5.60 -5.49 -23.13
CA GLU A 49 6.44 -6.66 -23.36
C GLU A 49 7.79 -6.58 -22.62
N TRP A 50 8.33 -5.38 -22.43
CA TRP A 50 9.62 -5.17 -21.74
C TRP A 50 9.52 -5.29 -20.22
N LYS A 51 8.31 -5.38 -19.64
CA LYS A 51 8.17 -5.63 -18.20
C LYS A 51 8.75 -6.98 -17.80
N LEU A 52 8.57 -8.00 -18.64
CA LEU A 52 9.06 -9.33 -18.35
C LEU A 52 10.59 -9.35 -18.35
N ASP A 53 11.22 -8.77 -19.37
CA ASP A 53 12.67 -8.68 -19.48
C ASP A 53 13.26 -7.89 -18.30
N THR A 54 12.67 -6.73 -17.98
CA THR A 54 13.09 -5.92 -16.82
C THR A 54 12.97 -6.69 -15.50
N LEU A 55 11.92 -7.52 -15.35
CA LEU A 55 11.75 -8.35 -14.16
C LEU A 55 12.82 -9.44 -14.07
N CYS A 56 13.17 -10.08 -15.20
CA CYS A 56 14.26 -11.06 -15.26
C CYS A 56 15.59 -10.43 -14.87
N ASP A 57 15.91 -9.25 -15.41
CA ASP A 57 17.13 -8.50 -15.06
C ASP A 57 17.19 -8.17 -13.55
N LEU A 58 16.05 -7.80 -12.96
CA LEU A 58 15.95 -7.56 -11.51
C LEU A 58 16.20 -8.85 -10.72
N TYR A 59 15.68 -9.99 -11.17
CA TYR A 59 15.91 -11.29 -10.52
C TYR A 59 17.37 -11.74 -10.59
N GLU A 60 18.07 -11.46 -11.70
CA GLU A 60 19.50 -11.74 -11.82
C GLU A 60 20.35 -10.85 -10.89
N THR A 61 19.94 -9.58 -10.75
CA THR A 61 20.64 -8.59 -9.91
C THR A 61 20.39 -8.82 -8.41
N LEU A 62 19.18 -9.27 -8.06
CA LEU A 62 18.83 -9.76 -6.73
C LEU A 62 19.53 -11.11 -6.52
N ALA A 63 20.80 -11.06 -6.14
CA ALA A 63 21.53 -12.22 -5.65
C ALA A 63 20.83 -12.79 -4.40
N ILE A 64 19.84 -13.64 -4.60
CA ILE A 64 19.22 -14.46 -3.56
C ILE A 64 20.25 -15.56 -3.28
N THR A 65 21.17 -15.32 -2.35
CA THR A 65 22.08 -16.31 -1.77
C THR A 65 21.99 -16.23 -0.26
#